data_AF-A0A7Y5G3P4-F1
#
_entry.id   AF-A0A7Y5G3P4-F1
#
_cell.length_a   1.000
_cell.length_b   1.000
_cell.length_c   1.000
_cell.angle_alpha   90.00
_cell.angle_beta   90.00
_cell.angle_gamma   90.00
#
_symmetry.space_group_name_H-M   'P 1'
#
loop_
_entity.id
_entity.type
_entity.pdbx_description
1 polymer ?
#
loop_
_entity_poly.entity_id
_entity_poly.type
_entity_poly.pdbx_seq_one_letter_code
_entity_poly.pdbx_strand_id
1 'polypeptide(L)'
;MSKHHLNPFDFVPFANEAPDLKTVEQWRSIDPQGVVTGYLELQIEALTPVHVVGRQDNATPDGQKLSQSHFCRRGGQALIPGSSIRGLLRAFIEAACNCWASQMTPYYMVDKNRRNLAFLVVDAAEEFKNKGGEIDKALRLSLPKQFVPQPGISGPVDLASYLFGYVSPEKKGQARLGVVKINDAVAIEPFADYEMPDVAGKAFMGSPNPSAKTWWYHLPYAIRKRRTQIKGRAITVVDFLGEHFRGRKFYYHQDPV
;
A
#
# COMPACT_ATOMS: atom_id res chain seq x y z
N MET A 1 -23.30 -8.79 -20.53
CA MET A 1 -22.56 -9.10 -19.28
C MET A 1 -21.21 -8.42 -19.40
N SER A 2 -20.97 -7.36 -18.63
CA SER A 2 -19.64 -6.75 -18.51
C SER A 2 -18.67 -7.79 -17.96
N LYS A 3 -17.52 -7.94 -18.62
CA LYS A 3 -16.43 -8.81 -18.19
C LYS A 3 -15.73 -8.12 -17.03
N HIS A 4 -16.24 -8.28 -15.82
CA HIS A 4 -15.59 -7.69 -14.64
C HIS A 4 -14.21 -8.33 -14.44
N HIS A 5 -13.15 -7.53 -14.62
CA HIS A 5 -11.79 -7.94 -14.30
C HIS A 5 -11.65 -8.03 -12.79
N LEU A 6 -11.49 -9.25 -12.27
CA LEU A 6 -11.42 -9.56 -10.83
C LEU A 6 -10.18 -9.00 -10.12
N ASN A 7 -9.28 -8.32 -10.84
CA ASN A 7 -8.08 -7.74 -10.26
C ASN A 7 -7.88 -6.31 -10.78
N PRO A 8 -8.32 -5.28 -10.04
CA PRO A 8 -8.20 -3.88 -10.45
C PRO A 8 -6.80 -3.30 -10.19
N PHE A 9 -5.78 -4.16 -10.11
CA PHE A 9 -4.43 -3.78 -9.68
C PHE A 9 -3.41 -4.13 -10.74
N ASP A 10 -2.77 -3.10 -11.27
CA ASP A 10 -1.50 -3.24 -11.97
C ASP A 10 -0.34 -3.06 -10.99
N PHE A 11 0.74 -3.77 -11.28
CA PHE A 11 1.97 -3.69 -10.51
C PHE A 11 3.08 -3.22 -11.42
N VAL A 12 3.82 -2.22 -10.97
CA VAL A 12 5.09 -1.82 -11.59
C VAL A 12 6.18 -2.65 -10.95
N PRO A 13 6.84 -3.58 -11.67
CA PRO A 13 7.89 -4.41 -11.10
C PRO A 13 9.00 -3.57 -10.45
N PHE A 14 9.63 -4.09 -9.40
CA PHE A 14 10.84 -3.46 -8.86
C PHE A 14 11.95 -3.55 -9.90
N ALA A 15 12.72 -2.46 -10.05
CA ALA A 15 13.90 -2.50 -10.92
C ALA A 15 14.97 -3.39 -10.28
N ASN A 16 15.88 -3.90 -11.11
CA ASN A 16 17.04 -4.65 -10.62
C ASN A 16 18.09 -3.71 -9.98
N GLU A 17 18.01 -2.42 -10.26
CA GLU A 17 18.93 -1.39 -9.78
C GLU A 17 18.47 -0.78 -8.45
N ALA A 18 19.42 -0.27 -7.67
CA ALA A 18 19.11 0.47 -6.45
C ALA A 18 18.49 1.84 -6.78
N PRO A 19 17.69 2.41 -5.87
CA PRO A 19 17.22 3.79 -6.00
C PRO A 19 18.37 4.80 -6.12
N ASP A 20 18.14 5.89 -6.86
CA ASP A 20 19.06 7.03 -6.84
C ASP A 20 18.92 7.77 -5.50
N LEU A 21 20.01 7.82 -4.74
CA LEU A 21 20.06 8.41 -3.41
C LEU A 21 20.94 9.66 -3.43
N LYS A 22 20.40 10.76 -2.90
CA LYS A 22 21.14 12.02 -2.77
C LYS A 22 20.89 12.65 -1.41
N THR A 23 21.82 13.47 -0.94
CA THR A 23 21.54 14.37 0.18
C THR A 23 20.50 15.42 -0.22
N VAL A 24 19.92 16.12 0.75
CA VAL A 24 18.95 17.17 0.42
C VAL A 24 19.58 18.35 -0.29
N GLU A 25 20.82 18.67 0.05
CA GLU A 25 21.61 19.70 -0.62
C GLU A 25 21.81 19.32 -2.09
N GLN A 26 22.13 18.06 -2.37
CA GLN A 26 22.26 17.54 -3.73
C GLN A 26 20.93 17.55 -4.50
N TRP A 27 19.80 17.18 -3.86
CA TRP A 27 18.48 17.29 -4.49
C TRP A 27 18.12 18.74 -4.83
N ARG A 28 18.47 19.69 -3.95
CA ARG A 28 18.25 21.12 -4.18
C ARG A 28 19.15 21.70 -5.26
N SER A 29 20.36 21.16 -5.43
CA SER A 29 21.33 21.65 -6.40
C SER A 29 21.16 21.07 -7.81
N ILE A 30 20.16 20.20 -8.05
CA ILE A 30 19.88 19.67 -9.40
C ILE A 30 19.55 20.80 -10.37
N ASP A 31 18.79 21.78 -9.89
CA ASP A 31 18.51 23.00 -10.64
C ASP A 31 18.70 24.22 -9.73
N PRO A 32 19.94 24.75 -9.63
CA PRO A 32 20.25 25.88 -8.74
C PRO A 32 19.51 27.17 -9.12
N GLN A 33 19.04 27.28 -10.36
CA GLN A 33 18.40 28.49 -10.90
C GLN A 33 16.86 28.37 -10.93
N GLY A 34 16.31 27.15 -10.87
CA GLY A 34 14.88 26.87 -10.91
C GLY A 34 14.23 26.49 -9.58
N VAL A 35 14.91 26.67 -8.43
CA VAL A 35 14.29 26.43 -7.12
C VAL A 35 13.23 27.50 -6.85
N VAL A 36 11.98 27.16 -7.17
CA VAL A 36 10.81 27.98 -6.87
C VAL A 36 10.15 27.53 -5.57
N THR A 37 9.64 28.50 -4.82
CA THR A 37 8.78 28.27 -3.65
C THR A 37 7.48 29.02 -3.87
N GLY A 38 6.37 28.43 -3.46
CA GLY A 38 5.05 29.01 -3.71
C GLY A 38 3.95 27.99 -3.47
N TYR A 39 2.78 28.30 -4.02
CA TYR A 39 1.60 27.46 -3.96
C TYR A 39 1.10 27.20 -5.39
N LEU A 40 0.60 26.00 -5.60
CA LEU A 40 -0.14 25.63 -6.80
C LEU A 40 -1.60 25.46 -6.41
N GLU A 41 -2.46 26.28 -7.00
CA GLU A 41 -3.91 26.12 -6.91
C GLU A 41 -4.36 25.32 -8.12
N LEU A 42 -4.98 24.18 -7.87
CA LEU A 42 -5.35 23.21 -8.90
C LEU A 42 -6.83 22.85 -8.76
N GLN A 43 -7.48 22.70 -9.90
CA GLN A 43 -8.80 22.08 -10.00
C GLN A 43 -8.62 20.65 -10.53
N ILE A 44 -9.25 19.68 -9.86
CA ILE A 44 -9.23 18.28 -10.27
C ILE A 44 -10.61 17.95 -10.83
N GLU A 45 -10.65 17.53 -12.09
CA GLU A 45 -11.86 17.05 -12.74
C GLU A 45 -11.90 15.52 -12.69
N ALA A 46 -13.01 14.97 -12.23
CA ALA A 46 -13.24 13.53 -12.20
C ALA A 46 -13.80 13.07 -13.57
N LEU A 47 -12.93 12.54 -14.44
CA LEU A 47 -13.33 12.02 -15.76
C LEU A 47 -14.23 10.77 -15.67
N THR A 48 -14.17 10.06 -14.54
CA THR A 48 -15.04 8.94 -14.19
C THR A 48 -15.49 9.11 -12.73
N PRO A 49 -16.59 8.46 -12.30
CA PRO A 49 -17.00 8.51 -10.90
C PRO A 49 -15.87 8.10 -9.96
N VAL A 50 -15.59 8.93 -8.95
CA VAL A 50 -14.56 8.68 -7.93
C VAL A 50 -15.25 8.42 -6.60
N HIS A 51 -14.80 7.39 -5.90
CA HIS A 51 -15.22 7.12 -4.52
C HIS A 51 -14.02 7.13 -3.58
N VAL A 52 -13.98 8.11 -2.67
CA VAL A 52 -13.04 8.12 -1.55
C VAL A 52 -13.81 7.77 -0.29
N VAL A 53 -13.45 6.63 0.31
CA VAL A 53 -14.20 6.08 1.44
C VAL A 53 -14.21 7.04 2.63
N GLY A 54 -15.42 7.40 3.08
CA GLY A 54 -15.69 8.15 4.29
C GLY A 54 -16.33 7.28 5.37
N ARG A 55 -17.42 7.77 5.95
CA ARG A 55 -18.26 7.01 6.88
C ARG A 55 -18.84 5.78 6.17
N GLN A 56 -18.93 4.67 6.87
CA GLN A 56 -19.60 3.47 6.39
C GLN A 56 -20.72 3.09 7.35
N ASP A 57 -21.85 2.67 6.80
CA ASP A 57 -22.99 2.18 7.56
C ASP A 57 -23.05 0.66 7.45
N ASN A 58 -23.31 0.01 8.58
CA ASN A 58 -23.39 -1.44 8.66
C ASN A 58 -24.84 -1.90 8.46
N ALA A 59 -25.03 -2.91 7.63
CA ALA A 59 -26.31 -3.59 7.46
C ALA A 59 -26.66 -4.50 8.65
N THR A 60 -25.64 -4.94 9.42
CA THR A 60 -25.81 -5.87 10.53
C THR A 60 -25.11 -5.37 11.80
N PRO A 61 -25.65 -5.65 13.01
CA PRO A 61 -25.06 -5.19 14.28
C PRO A 61 -23.64 -5.73 14.54
N ASP A 62 -23.28 -6.87 13.93
CA ASP A 62 -21.98 -7.51 14.03
C ASP A 62 -20.92 -6.94 13.05
N GLY A 63 -21.29 -5.94 12.23
CA GLY A 63 -20.37 -5.23 11.34
C GLY A 63 -19.82 -6.04 10.17
N GLN A 64 -20.40 -7.20 9.88
CA GLN A 64 -19.90 -8.09 8.81
C GLN A 64 -20.36 -7.68 7.41
N LYS A 65 -21.41 -6.86 7.31
CA LYS A 65 -21.94 -6.36 6.02
C LYS A 65 -22.10 -4.85 6.06
N LEU A 66 -21.61 -4.21 5.01
CA LEU A 66 -21.82 -2.79 4.75
C LEU A 66 -23.14 -2.62 3.99
N SER A 67 -24.00 -1.70 4.43
CA SER A 67 -25.19 -1.29 3.67
C SER A 67 -24.88 -0.11 2.77
N GLN A 68 -24.05 0.81 3.24
CA GLN A 68 -23.68 2.02 2.50
C GLN A 68 -22.23 2.40 2.81
N SER A 69 -21.53 2.87 1.78
CA SER A 69 -20.24 3.53 1.93
C SER A 69 -20.38 4.97 1.46
N HIS A 70 -20.32 5.91 2.38
CA HIS A 70 -20.42 7.33 2.06
C HIS A 70 -19.08 7.85 1.54
N PHE A 71 -19.14 8.86 0.68
CA PHE A 71 -17.95 9.60 0.27
C PHE A 71 -17.33 10.34 1.47
N CYS A 72 -16.02 10.55 1.44
CA CYS A 72 -15.27 11.22 2.50
C CYS A 72 -15.77 12.66 2.70
N ARG A 73 -16.14 12.98 3.95
CA ARG A 73 -16.66 14.29 4.33
C ARG A 73 -15.98 14.79 5.60
N ARG A 74 -15.76 16.11 5.68
CA ARG A 74 -15.29 16.82 6.88
C ARG A 74 -16.06 18.12 7.03
N GLY A 75 -16.67 18.35 8.19
CA GLY A 75 -17.54 19.52 8.39
C GLY A 75 -18.73 19.58 7.43
N GLY A 76 -19.27 18.42 7.02
CA GLY A 76 -20.37 18.31 6.06
C GLY A 76 -19.97 18.42 4.58
N GLN A 77 -18.79 18.98 4.29
CA GLN A 77 -18.27 19.11 2.92
C GLN A 77 -17.62 17.81 2.47
N ALA A 78 -17.91 17.40 1.23
CA ALA A 78 -17.24 16.28 0.60
C ALA A 78 -15.86 16.71 0.08
N LEU A 79 -14.86 15.86 0.29
CA LEU A 79 -13.48 16.18 -0.05
C LEU A 79 -12.67 14.94 -0.39
N ILE A 80 -11.59 15.15 -1.13
CA ILE A 80 -10.50 14.19 -1.26
C ILE A 80 -9.42 14.61 -0.25
N PRO A 81 -9.08 13.76 0.74
CA PRO A 81 -8.06 14.10 1.72
C PRO A 81 -6.72 14.40 1.05
N GLY A 82 -6.00 15.42 1.52
CA GLY A 82 -4.65 15.72 1.04
C GLY A 82 -3.68 14.55 1.26
N SER A 83 -3.94 13.72 2.27
CA SER A 83 -3.23 12.46 2.52
C SER A 83 -3.45 11.43 1.40
N SER A 84 -4.66 11.33 0.84
CA SER A 84 -4.97 10.43 -0.28
C SER A 84 -4.27 10.91 -1.56
N ILE A 85 -4.32 12.20 -1.84
CA ILE A 85 -3.63 12.82 -2.99
C ILE A 85 -2.11 12.62 -2.86
N ARG A 86 -1.55 12.88 -1.67
CA ARG A 86 -0.14 12.64 -1.36
C ARG A 86 0.25 11.18 -1.52
N GLY A 87 -0.58 10.25 -1.05
CA GLY A 87 -0.34 8.81 -1.20
C GLY A 87 -0.27 8.40 -2.67
N LEU A 88 -1.22 8.90 -3.49
CA LEU A 88 -1.27 8.62 -4.92
C LEU A 88 -0.04 9.18 -5.66
N LEU A 89 0.27 10.47 -5.47
CA LEU A 89 1.43 11.11 -6.11
C LEU A 89 2.74 10.45 -5.68
N ARG A 90 2.85 10.10 -4.40
CA ARG A 90 4.01 9.39 -3.89
C ARG A 90 4.18 8.04 -4.55
N ALA A 91 3.13 7.22 -4.60
CA ALA A 91 3.20 5.90 -5.24
C ALA A 91 3.61 6.00 -6.72
N PHE A 92 3.10 7.02 -7.42
CA PHE A 92 3.52 7.32 -8.79
C PHE A 92 5.00 7.66 -8.91
N ILE A 93 5.49 8.61 -8.11
CA ILE A 93 6.92 8.98 -8.14
C ILE A 93 7.81 7.80 -7.73
N GLU A 94 7.38 7.00 -6.75
CA GLU A 94 8.14 5.81 -6.35
C GLU A 94 8.30 4.81 -7.50
N ALA A 95 7.25 4.61 -8.28
CA ALA A 95 7.27 3.74 -9.45
C ALA A 95 8.05 4.36 -10.62
N ALA A 96 7.79 5.62 -10.95
CA ALA A 96 8.38 6.30 -12.09
C ALA A 96 9.89 6.58 -11.92
N CYS A 97 10.34 6.82 -10.68
CA CYS A 97 11.70 7.24 -10.38
C CYS A 97 12.49 6.20 -9.57
N ASN A 98 12.06 4.94 -9.60
CA ASN A 98 12.71 3.82 -8.91
C ASN A 98 13.05 4.09 -7.42
N CYS A 99 12.17 4.77 -6.68
CA CYS A 99 12.43 5.10 -5.28
C CYS A 99 12.19 3.90 -4.35
N TRP A 100 12.54 4.02 -3.07
CA TRP A 100 12.17 3.07 -2.02
C TRP A 100 10.65 2.86 -1.97
N ALA A 101 10.25 1.70 -1.48
CA ALA A 101 8.85 1.39 -1.22
C ALA A 101 8.48 1.90 0.18
N SER A 102 8.07 3.16 0.28
CA SER A 102 7.66 3.69 1.58
C SER A 102 6.27 3.18 1.97
N GLN A 103 6.00 3.10 3.28
CA GLN A 103 4.74 2.57 3.84
C GLN A 103 4.47 1.08 3.60
N MET A 104 5.39 0.36 2.95
CA MET A 104 5.31 -1.09 2.93
C MET A 104 5.47 -1.59 4.37
N THR A 105 4.51 -2.39 4.84
CA THR A 105 4.68 -3.19 6.04
C THR A 105 5.22 -4.55 5.59
N PRO A 106 6.55 -4.78 5.58
CA PRO A 106 7.12 -6.08 5.22
C PRO A 106 6.68 -7.22 6.16
N TYR A 107 6.00 -6.91 7.27
CA TYR A 107 5.72 -7.90 8.30
C TYR A 107 4.39 -8.63 8.10
N TYR A 108 4.50 -9.96 7.99
CA TYR A 108 3.53 -10.82 8.66
C TYR A 108 4.18 -12.07 9.27
N MET A 109 4.36 -12.06 10.59
CA MET A 109 4.21 -13.26 11.42
C MET A 109 3.22 -12.95 12.54
N VAL A 110 2.16 -13.76 12.65
CA VAL A 110 1.43 -13.83 13.91
C VAL A 110 1.55 -15.25 14.42
N ASP A 111 1.94 -15.35 15.67
CA ASP A 111 2.06 -16.61 16.37
C ASP A 111 1.72 -16.34 17.83
N LYS A 112 0.78 -17.10 18.41
CA LYS A 112 0.60 -17.11 19.86
C LYS A 112 0.89 -18.49 20.48
N ASN A 113 1.43 -19.44 19.70
CA ASN A 113 2.02 -20.77 20.00
C ASN A 113 1.90 -21.80 18.80
N ARG A 114 1.66 -21.31 17.57
CA ARG A 114 1.99 -21.75 16.16
C ARG A 114 0.84 -22.39 15.35
N ARG A 115 0.75 -22.36 14.00
CA ARG A 115 1.60 -21.80 12.89
C ARG A 115 0.69 -21.23 11.77
N ASN A 116 1.01 -20.05 11.23
CA ASN A 116 0.33 -19.40 10.09
C ASN A 116 1.15 -19.55 8.80
N LEU A 117 0.54 -19.91 7.66
CA LEU A 117 1.19 -19.85 6.35
C LEU A 117 0.18 -19.80 5.17
N ALA A 118 -0.18 -18.58 4.79
CA ALA A 118 -0.19 -18.13 3.40
C ALA A 118 0.47 -16.73 3.43
N PHE A 119 1.44 -16.49 2.54
CA PHE A 119 2.23 -15.24 2.36
C PHE A 119 3.37 -14.97 3.39
N LEU A 120 4.44 -15.78 3.34
CA LEU A 120 5.61 -15.52 4.18
C LEU A 120 6.60 -14.56 3.48
N VAL A 121 7.07 -13.53 4.19
CA VAL A 121 8.10 -12.56 3.77
C VAL A 121 9.04 -12.28 4.95
N VAL A 122 10.38 -12.35 4.76
CA VAL A 122 11.41 -11.90 5.73
C VAL A 122 12.62 -11.36 4.96
N ASP A 123 13.43 -10.38 5.41
CA ASP A 123 14.14 -10.30 6.70
C ASP A 123 14.06 -8.95 7.44
N ALA A 124 14.01 -9.06 8.77
CA ALA A 124 14.07 -8.02 9.79
C ALA A 124 15.41 -8.18 10.48
N ALA A 125 16.47 -7.60 9.92
CA ALA A 125 17.83 -8.15 10.02
C ALA A 125 18.41 -8.46 11.43
N GLU A 126 17.78 -8.08 12.55
CA GLU A 126 18.30 -8.33 13.90
C GLU A 126 17.26 -8.82 14.95
N GLU A 127 15.95 -8.60 14.80
CA GLU A 127 15.03 -8.76 15.95
C GLU A 127 14.58 -10.20 16.27
N PHE A 128 14.82 -11.19 15.39
CA PHE A 128 14.35 -12.56 15.62
C PHE A 128 15.38 -13.52 16.20
N LYS A 129 16.59 -13.07 16.53
CA LYS A 129 17.62 -13.90 17.18
C LYS A 129 17.19 -14.49 18.54
N ASN A 130 16.08 -14.03 19.16
CA ASN A 130 15.76 -14.37 20.56
C ASN A 130 14.49 -15.20 20.85
N LYS A 131 13.84 -15.87 19.88
CA LYS A 131 12.73 -16.83 20.21
C LYS A 131 12.72 -18.13 19.40
N GLY A 132 13.78 -18.93 19.53
CA GLY A 132 13.72 -20.40 19.60
C GLY A 132 13.06 -21.18 18.46
N GLY A 133 12.96 -20.65 17.25
CA GLY A 133 12.55 -21.41 16.07
C GLY A 133 13.57 -21.24 14.97
N GLU A 134 14.16 -22.33 14.49
CA GLU A 134 14.96 -22.31 13.26
C GLU A 134 14.11 -21.72 12.13
N ILE A 135 14.54 -20.57 11.62
CA ILE A 135 14.01 -19.99 10.40
C ILE A 135 14.66 -20.75 9.25
N ASP A 136 13.84 -21.21 8.30
CA ASP A 136 14.33 -21.83 7.08
C ASP A 136 15.19 -20.82 6.30
N LYS A 137 16.49 -21.10 6.22
CA LYS A 137 17.49 -20.22 5.59
C LYS A 137 17.36 -20.15 4.06
N ALA A 138 16.49 -20.95 3.45
CA ALA A 138 16.21 -20.91 2.01
C ALA A 138 15.20 -19.82 1.60
N LEU A 139 14.61 -19.10 2.56
CA LEU A 139 13.56 -18.10 2.29
C LEU A 139 14.15 -16.78 1.74
N ARG A 140 13.62 -16.32 0.61
CA ARG A 140 14.07 -15.11 -0.09
C ARG A 140 13.26 -13.87 0.34
N LEU A 141 13.89 -12.69 0.25
CA LEU A 141 13.28 -11.40 0.62
C LEU A 141 12.14 -11.02 -0.32
N SER A 142 10.93 -10.74 0.17
CA SER A 142 9.85 -10.33 -0.74
C SER A 142 9.97 -8.90 -1.25
N LEU A 143 10.76 -8.05 -0.57
CA LEU A 143 11.27 -6.80 -1.12
C LEU A 143 12.81 -6.86 -1.13
N PRO A 144 13.48 -6.58 -2.27
CA PRO A 144 14.95 -6.51 -2.29
C PRO A 144 15.48 -5.46 -1.30
N LYS A 145 16.58 -5.74 -0.60
CA LYS A 145 17.11 -4.87 0.49
C LYS A 145 17.31 -3.43 0.05
N GLN A 146 17.74 -3.21 -1.19
CA GLN A 146 17.96 -1.88 -1.76
C GLN A 146 16.71 -0.99 -1.81
N PHE A 147 15.50 -1.57 -1.75
CA PHE A 147 14.24 -0.84 -1.74
C PHE A 147 13.67 -0.60 -0.34
N VAL A 148 14.33 -1.13 0.70
CA VAL A 148 14.01 -0.84 2.09
C VAL A 148 14.68 0.48 2.47
N PRO A 149 13.94 1.49 2.93
CA PRO A 149 14.55 2.73 3.40
C PRO A 149 15.55 2.46 4.53
N GLN A 150 16.82 2.85 4.35
CA GLN A 150 17.82 2.95 5.42
C GLN A 150 18.33 4.39 5.69
N PRO A 151 17.49 5.43 5.66
CA PRO A 151 17.98 6.79 5.86
C PRO A 151 18.22 7.12 7.34
N GLY A 152 19.43 7.61 7.65
CA GLY A 152 19.64 8.50 8.80
C GLY A 152 19.00 9.86 8.56
N ILE A 153 18.76 10.66 9.61
CA ILE A 153 18.17 12.02 9.49
C ILE A 153 18.97 12.91 8.51
N SER A 154 20.31 12.75 8.49
CA SER A 154 21.23 13.46 7.61
C SER A 154 21.72 12.64 6.42
N GLY A 155 21.21 11.41 6.24
CA GLY A 155 21.66 10.49 5.21
C GLY A 155 21.10 10.80 3.82
N PRO A 156 21.64 10.16 2.77
CA PRO A 156 21.04 10.15 1.44
C PRO A 156 19.61 9.61 1.47
N VAL A 157 18.75 10.20 0.65
CA VAL A 157 17.34 9.82 0.49
C VAL A 157 16.99 9.75 -0.99
N ASP A 158 15.98 8.96 -1.33
CA ASP A 158 15.39 8.96 -2.67
C ASP A 158 14.52 10.20 -2.93
N LEU A 159 14.10 10.37 -4.19
CA LEU A 159 13.28 11.51 -4.61
C LEU A 159 11.91 11.55 -3.92
N ALA A 160 11.23 10.41 -3.78
CA ALA A 160 9.92 10.34 -3.14
C ALA A 160 9.97 10.77 -1.66
N SER A 161 11.01 10.36 -0.94
CA SER A 161 11.25 10.70 0.47
C SER A 161 11.71 12.13 0.63
N TYR A 162 12.43 12.69 -0.34
CA TYR A 162 12.72 14.12 -0.38
C TYR A 162 11.44 14.95 -0.56
N LEU A 163 10.63 14.64 -1.57
CA LEU A 163 9.40 15.37 -1.89
C LEU A 163 8.35 15.25 -0.79
N PHE A 164 8.09 14.02 -0.34
CA PHE A 164 6.97 13.71 0.53
C PHE A 164 7.39 13.33 1.95
N GLY A 165 8.66 13.43 2.33
CA GLY A 165 9.14 13.09 3.68
C GLY A 165 9.18 11.59 3.95
N TYR A 166 9.55 11.16 5.15
CA TYR A 166 9.50 9.74 5.55
C TYR A 166 9.58 9.61 7.06
N VAL A 167 9.25 8.42 7.57
CA VAL A 167 9.51 8.02 8.97
C VAL A 167 10.62 6.99 8.94
N SER A 168 11.67 7.20 9.73
CA SER A 168 12.79 6.26 9.80
C SER A 168 12.33 4.96 10.46
N PRO A 169 12.55 3.79 9.83
CA PRO A 169 12.19 2.51 10.43
C PRO A 169 13.10 2.13 11.60
N GLU A 170 14.33 2.64 11.66
CA GLU A 170 15.34 2.24 12.65
C GLU A 170 15.23 3.00 13.98
N LYS A 171 14.68 4.23 13.96
CA LYS A 171 14.63 5.10 15.14
C LYS A 171 13.22 5.62 15.36
N LYS A 172 12.53 5.04 16.35
CA LYS A 172 11.19 5.50 16.78
C LYS A 172 11.20 7.01 17.03
N GLY A 173 10.26 7.72 16.42
CA GLY A 173 10.10 9.17 16.57
C GLY A 173 10.97 10.01 15.62
N GLN A 174 11.82 9.40 14.79
CA GLN A 174 12.55 10.15 13.76
C GLN A 174 11.74 10.18 12.46
N ALA A 175 11.27 11.36 12.09
CA ALA A 175 10.61 11.63 10.83
C ALA A 175 11.26 12.83 10.14
N ARG A 176 11.33 12.78 8.82
CA ARG A 176 11.73 13.92 7.99
C ARG A 176 10.50 14.46 7.29
N LEU A 177 10.27 15.76 7.41
CA LEU A 177 9.21 16.44 6.67
C LEU A 177 9.60 16.53 5.19
N GLY A 178 8.64 16.30 4.30
CA GLY A 178 8.82 16.53 2.86
C GLY A 178 8.79 18.01 2.51
N VAL A 179 9.24 18.34 1.31
CA VAL A 179 9.18 19.70 0.77
C VAL A 179 7.82 20.05 0.15
N VAL A 180 6.98 19.05 -0.17
CA VAL A 180 5.62 19.24 -0.70
C VAL A 180 4.57 19.07 0.40
N LYS A 181 3.69 20.07 0.54
CA LYS A 181 2.48 20.00 1.38
C LYS A 181 1.26 19.97 0.48
N ILE A 182 0.31 19.11 0.81
CA ILE A 182 -0.92 18.91 0.04
C ILE A 182 -2.10 19.07 1.00
N ASN A 183 -3.01 19.96 0.65
CA ASN A 183 -4.23 20.22 1.41
C ASN A 183 -5.37 19.32 0.92
N ASP A 184 -6.43 19.24 1.72
CA ASP A 184 -7.67 18.58 1.32
C ASP A 184 -8.28 19.29 0.09
N ALA A 185 -8.71 18.53 -0.91
CA ALA A 185 -9.40 19.06 -2.08
C ALA A 185 -10.91 19.00 -1.85
N VAL A 186 -11.55 20.16 -1.68
CA VAL A 186 -12.99 20.26 -1.42
C VAL A 186 -13.74 20.14 -2.75
N ALA A 187 -14.78 19.32 -2.78
CA ALA A 187 -15.63 19.20 -3.95
C ALA A 187 -16.52 20.45 -4.13
N ILE A 188 -16.54 20.96 -5.35
CA ILE A 188 -17.29 22.17 -5.75
C ILE A 188 -18.63 21.85 -6.41
N GLU A 189 -18.84 20.60 -6.83
CA GLU A 189 -20.01 20.15 -7.58
C GLU A 189 -20.83 19.10 -6.81
N PRO A 190 -22.12 18.94 -7.15
CA PRO A 190 -23.00 17.96 -6.51
C PRO A 190 -22.56 16.52 -6.83
N PHE A 191 -22.80 15.63 -5.86
CA PHE A 191 -22.51 14.21 -5.97
C PHE A 191 -23.72 13.47 -6.55
N ALA A 192 -23.46 12.50 -7.42
CA ALA A 192 -24.44 11.51 -7.80
C ALA A 192 -24.28 10.26 -6.92
N ASP A 193 -25.39 9.61 -6.60
CA ASP A 193 -25.39 8.32 -5.95
C ASP A 193 -25.06 7.22 -6.97
N TYR A 194 -24.20 6.28 -6.57
CA TYR A 194 -23.83 5.13 -7.39
C TYR A 194 -24.08 3.83 -6.63
N GLU A 195 -24.62 2.83 -7.32
CA GLU A 195 -24.71 1.48 -6.78
C GLU A 195 -23.36 0.78 -6.96
N MET A 196 -22.68 0.48 -5.85
CA MET A 196 -21.50 -0.38 -5.89
C MET A 196 -21.95 -1.84 -6.03
N PRO A 197 -21.52 -2.57 -7.08
CA PRO A 197 -21.92 -3.95 -7.29
C PRO A 197 -21.56 -4.88 -6.12
N ASP A 198 -20.55 -4.49 -5.32
CA ASP A 198 -20.02 -5.29 -4.22
C ASP A 198 -20.70 -5.03 -2.87
N VAL A 199 -21.47 -3.94 -2.73
CA VAL A 199 -22.14 -3.58 -1.45
C VAL A 199 -23.39 -4.44 -1.22
N ALA A 200 -24.06 -4.89 -2.29
CA ALA A 200 -25.08 -5.94 -2.21
C ALA A 200 -24.49 -7.37 -2.23
N GLY A 201 -23.19 -7.51 -2.53
CA GLY A 201 -22.49 -8.78 -2.66
C GLY A 201 -22.01 -9.37 -1.33
N LYS A 202 -21.79 -10.69 -1.31
CA LYS A 202 -21.15 -11.38 -0.16
C LYS A 202 -19.62 -11.22 -0.14
N ALA A 203 -19.04 -10.60 -1.17
CA ALA A 203 -17.60 -10.55 -1.39
C ALA A 203 -17.10 -9.10 -1.36
N PHE A 204 -16.33 -8.77 -0.32
CA PHE A 204 -15.58 -7.52 -0.22
C PHE A 204 -14.12 -7.81 -0.61
N MET A 205 -13.62 -7.21 -1.69
CA MET A 205 -12.20 -7.34 -2.03
C MET A 205 -11.35 -6.47 -1.07
N GLY A 206 -10.24 -7.06 -0.63
CA GLY A 206 -9.46 -6.65 0.55
C GLY A 206 -9.05 -5.17 0.65
N SER A 207 -8.65 -4.81 1.88
CA SER A 207 -8.15 -3.48 2.30
C SER A 207 -7.23 -2.81 1.27
N PRO A 208 -7.33 -1.47 1.09
CA PRO A 208 -6.47 -0.72 0.16
C PRO A 208 -4.99 -0.79 0.54
N ASN A 209 -4.66 -1.10 1.79
CA ASN A 209 -3.26 -1.11 2.20
C ASN A 209 -2.55 -2.38 1.67
N PRO A 210 -1.41 -2.25 0.95
CA PRO A 210 -0.56 -3.39 0.64
C PRO A 210 -0.17 -4.08 1.93
N SER A 211 -0.71 -5.27 2.14
CA SER A 211 -0.40 -6.10 3.30
C SER A 211 0.22 -7.39 2.80
N ALA A 212 1.31 -7.81 3.45
CA ALA A 212 1.85 -9.14 3.28
C ALA A 212 0.80 -10.24 3.51
N LYS A 213 -0.37 -9.96 4.12
CA LYS A 213 -1.47 -10.93 4.29
C LYS A 213 -2.31 -11.18 3.03
N THR A 214 -2.02 -10.51 1.93
CA THR A 214 -2.92 -10.48 0.78
C THR A 214 -2.24 -11.05 -0.46
N TRP A 215 -2.71 -12.20 -0.94
CA TRP A 215 -2.02 -13.00 -1.96
C TRP A 215 -1.82 -12.30 -3.30
N TRP A 216 -2.74 -11.43 -3.69
CA TRP A 216 -2.71 -10.73 -4.98
C TRP A 216 -1.47 -9.82 -5.11
N TYR A 217 -0.81 -9.47 -4.00
CA TYR A 217 0.44 -8.70 -3.98
C TYR A 217 1.68 -9.53 -4.29
N HIS A 218 1.57 -10.86 -4.26
CA HIS A 218 2.70 -11.77 -4.43
C HIS A 218 2.66 -12.49 -5.79
N LEU A 219 3.84 -12.78 -6.32
CA LEU A 219 3.98 -13.76 -7.39
C LEU A 219 3.63 -15.15 -6.85
N PRO A 220 2.79 -15.93 -7.55
CA PRO A 220 2.49 -17.30 -7.14
C PRO A 220 3.77 -18.14 -7.09
N TYR A 221 3.98 -18.84 -5.98
CA TYR A 221 5.14 -19.73 -5.81
C TYR A 221 4.72 -21.20 -5.89
N ALA A 222 3.83 -21.61 -4.99
CA ALA A 222 3.44 -23.00 -4.85
C ALA A 222 2.06 -23.14 -4.19
N ILE A 223 1.47 -24.31 -4.36
CA ILE A 223 0.23 -24.70 -3.67
C ILE A 223 0.58 -25.84 -2.72
N ARG A 224 0.25 -25.67 -1.44
CA ARG A 224 0.43 -26.70 -0.42
C ARG A 224 -0.93 -27.24 0.01
N LYS A 225 -1.14 -28.54 -0.15
CA LYS A 225 -2.32 -29.23 0.40
C LYS A 225 -1.96 -29.82 1.75
N ARG A 226 -2.81 -29.62 2.75
CA ARG A 226 -2.67 -30.25 4.06
C ARG A 226 -4.00 -30.76 4.57
N ARG A 227 -3.98 -31.91 5.25
CA ARG A 227 -5.15 -32.41 5.98
C ARG A 227 -5.13 -31.84 7.39
N THR A 228 -6.28 -31.39 7.87
CA THR A 228 -6.46 -30.92 9.25
C THR A 228 -7.84 -31.33 9.75
N GLN A 229 -8.10 -31.19 11.03
CA GLN A 229 -9.42 -31.44 11.61
C GLN A 229 -10.03 -30.16 12.15
N ILE A 230 -11.26 -29.87 11.75
CA ILE A 230 -12.07 -28.80 12.33
C ILE A 230 -13.34 -29.44 12.88
N LYS A 231 -13.57 -29.30 14.19
CA LYS A 231 -14.72 -29.89 14.90
C LYS A 231 -14.87 -31.41 14.63
N GLY A 232 -13.76 -32.15 14.67
CA GLY A 232 -13.73 -33.61 14.47
C GLY A 232 -13.86 -34.09 13.02
N ARG A 233 -14.10 -33.20 12.04
CA ARG A 233 -14.14 -33.55 10.63
C ARG A 233 -12.78 -33.32 9.98
N ALA A 234 -12.27 -34.35 9.29
CA ALA A 234 -11.12 -34.20 8.42
C ALA A 234 -11.46 -33.30 7.22
N ILE A 235 -10.69 -32.23 7.06
CA ILE A 235 -10.76 -31.31 5.93
C ILE A 235 -9.39 -31.20 5.27
N THR A 236 -9.39 -31.01 3.95
CA THR A 236 -8.17 -30.66 3.22
C THR A 236 -8.16 -29.16 3.02
N VAL A 237 -7.14 -28.49 3.54
CA VAL A 237 -6.90 -27.06 3.32
C VAL A 237 -5.86 -26.92 2.22
N VAL A 238 -6.13 -26.00 1.31
CA VAL A 238 -5.24 -25.62 0.21
C VAL A 238 -4.65 -24.26 0.54
N ASP A 239 -3.36 -24.23 0.85
CA ASP A 239 -2.62 -23.01 1.13
C ASP A 239 -1.97 -22.52 -0.19
N PHE A 240 -2.16 -21.25 -0.53
CA PHE A 240 -1.43 -20.58 -1.61
C PHE A 240 -0.18 -19.90 -1.05
N LEU A 241 0.98 -20.24 -1.60
CA LEU A 241 2.25 -19.69 -1.20
C LEU A 241 2.69 -18.64 -2.24
N GLY A 242 3.09 -17.46 -1.76
CA GLY A 242 3.68 -16.40 -2.57
C GLY A 242 5.20 -16.36 -2.39
N GLU A 243 5.93 -15.94 -3.43
CA GLU A 243 7.40 -15.78 -3.39
C GLU A 243 7.78 -14.33 -3.03
N HIS A 244 7.75 -13.44 -4.03
CA HIS A 244 8.13 -12.05 -3.94
C HIS A 244 6.93 -11.14 -4.21
N PHE A 245 7.03 -9.86 -3.80
CA PHE A 245 6.06 -8.88 -4.23
C PHE A 245 6.11 -8.74 -5.76
N ARG A 246 4.92 -8.58 -6.37
CA ARG A 246 4.81 -8.33 -7.81
C ARG A 246 5.43 -6.99 -8.23
N GLY A 247 5.51 -6.04 -7.31
CA GLY A 247 5.99 -4.70 -7.58
C GLY A 247 5.32 -3.64 -6.70
N ARG A 248 5.47 -2.38 -7.10
CA ARG A 248 4.74 -1.25 -6.51
C ARG A 248 3.31 -1.28 -7.01
N LYS A 249 2.34 -1.25 -6.09
CA LYS A 249 0.92 -1.22 -6.45
C LYS A 249 0.60 0.10 -7.12
N PHE A 250 0.01 0.02 -8.30
CA PHE A 250 -0.50 1.19 -9.00
C PHE A 250 -2.03 1.05 -9.12
N TYR A 251 -2.74 2.04 -8.60
CA TYR A 251 -4.19 2.10 -8.77
C TYR A 251 -4.46 2.71 -10.13
N TYR A 252 -4.74 1.86 -11.11
CA TYR A 252 -5.22 2.31 -12.39
C TYR A 252 -6.35 1.39 -12.82
N HIS A 253 -7.53 1.98 -13.04
CA HIS A 253 -8.62 1.29 -13.71
C HIS A 253 -8.38 1.47 -15.21
N GLN A 254 -7.73 0.50 -15.85
CA GLN A 254 -7.74 0.43 -17.32
C GLN A 254 -9.18 0.10 -17.73
N ASP A 255 -9.86 1.10 -18.31
CA ASP A 255 -11.19 1.02 -18.89
C ASP A 255 -12.32 0.47 -17.99
N PRO A 256 -13.04 1.34 -17.26
CA PRO A 256 -14.41 1.02 -16.86
C PRO A 256 -15.31 1.09 -18.10
N VAL A 257 -15.31 0.03 -18.92
CA VAL A 257 -16.30 -0.14 -20.01
C VAL A 257 -17.67 -0.45 -19.42
#